data_AF-A0A2V2QF23-F1
#
_entry.id   AF-A0A2V2QF23-F1
#
_cell.length_a   1.000
_cell.length_b   1.000
_cell.length_c   1.000
_cell.angle_alpha   90.00
_cell.angle_beta   90.00
_cell.angle_gamma   90.00
#
_symmetry.space_group_name_H-M   'P 1'
#
loop_
_entity.id
_entity.type
_entity.pdbx_description
1 polymer ?
#
loop_
_entity_poly.entity_id
_entity_poly.type
_entity_poly.pdbx_seq_one_letter_code
_entity_poly.pdbx_strand_id
1 'polypeptide(L)'
;VVGAPTPGEAYGRALSHTQDNARREPLTRAAARAGVNEHAWAEVGEGYLIQSVSTTADGGAQLFTHNHAKPGDPVGPHAPYHFAQVLLASEDGTHQITLENENHTRAEITADQLDAIVEDNLDRHDVDQLLDLAQEMSRRAETARSDGTDPAEAARLESLARAALALVAVHEAEHVRWHYTEDRPEHALAQGEVDRARSRARDAVLAASSVRPVKDQWFLRAYSKRPGESAHAVNAALLTDRSPAVANPLTTVALHGHTLRPDQRTIRFAEQQHTLPESADPVLDALALQLARTGLWNSANGLPLPDVTVTGHGNRSRSSGRKRAEAVGRALGDRLGALLRTFQQGAPGRHVTLSDFTLTLEASRVRRATDPDLGRVVSVDIDDHRQPAPPVPARPAPAGTPPATDPP
;
A
#
# COMPACT_ATOMS: atom_id res chain seq x y z
N VAL A 1 -3.83 1.57 -15.50
CA VAL A 1 -4.56 1.38 -14.22
C VAL A 1 -5.93 2.00 -14.41
N VAL A 2 -7.00 1.24 -14.22
CA VAL A 2 -8.39 1.78 -14.21
C VAL A 2 -8.75 1.96 -12.73
N GLY A 3 -9.13 3.16 -12.32
CA GLY A 3 -9.64 3.43 -10.96
C GLY A 3 -8.70 4.21 -10.03
N ALA A 4 -7.62 4.84 -10.53
CA ALA A 4 -6.87 5.79 -9.71
C ALA A 4 -7.71 7.05 -9.42
N PRO A 5 -7.53 7.69 -8.25
CA PRO A 5 -8.26 8.88 -7.90
C PRO A 5 -7.96 10.00 -8.90
N THR A 6 -9.02 10.72 -9.26
CA THR A 6 -9.00 12.00 -9.98
C THR A 6 -9.62 13.04 -9.05
N PRO A 7 -9.34 14.35 -9.21
CA PRO A 7 -8.63 15.01 -10.31
C PRO A 7 -7.18 15.41 -9.98
N GLY A 8 -6.18 14.74 -10.58
CA GLY A 8 -4.75 14.95 -10.30
C GLY A 8 -4.24 16.36 -10.55
N GLU A 9 -4.68 17.01 -11.63
CA GLU A 9 -4.26 18.38 -11.94
C GLU A 9 -4.78 19.40 -10.93
N ALA A 10 -6.10 19.42 -10.67
CA ALA A 10 -6.69 20.39 -9.76
C ALA A 10 -6.19 20.18 -8.32
N TYR A 11 -6.09 18.91 -7.89
CA TYR A 11 -5.56 18.53 -6.58
C TYR A 11 -4.07 18.88 -6.45
N GLY A 12 -3.24 18.48 -7.42
CA GLY A 12 -1.81 18.76 -7.42
C GLY A 12 -1.51 20.25 -7.39
N ARG A 13 -2.17 21.06 -8.24
CA ARG A 13 -2.01 22.52 -8.21
C ARG A 13 -2.37 23.12 -6.86
N ALA A 14 -3.39 22.59 -6.16
CA ALA A 14 -3.74 23.03 -4.83
C ALA A 14 -2.70 22.61 -3.76
N LEU A 15 -2.01 21.48 -3.97
CA LEU A 15 -0.95 20.97 -3.09
C LEU A 15 0.40 21.70 -3.29
N SER A 16 0.58 22.43 -4.39
CA SER A 16 1.84 23.11 -4.74
C SER A 16 2.30 24.16 -3.72
N HIS A 17 3.62 24.29 -3.55
CA HIS A 17 4.29 25.33 -2.75
C HIS A 17 4.67 26.58 -3.56
N THR A 18 4.19 26.72 -4.80
CA THR A 18 4.39 27.94 -5.59
C THR A 18 3.89 29.18 -4.84
N GLN A 19 4.61 30.29 -5.02
CA GLN A 19 4.20 31.60 -4.54
C GLN A 19 2.78 31.92 -5.02
N ASP A 20 1.98 32.56 -4.16
CA ASP A 20 0.60 33.00 -4.43
C ASP A 20 -0.44 31.88 -4.69
N ASN A 21 -0.19 30.65 -4.21
CA ASN A 21 -1.17 29.57 -4.31
C ASN A 21 -2.35 29.74 -3.31
N ALA A 22 -3.39 30.47 -3.73
CA ALA A 22 -4.60 30.71 -2.95
C ALA A 22 -5.40 29.43 -2.59
N ARG A 23 -5.17 28.31 -3.28
CA ARG A 23 -5.88 27.04 -3.04
C ARG A 23 -5.24 26.19 -1.93
N ARG A 24 -3.99 26.50 -1.57
CA ARG A 24 -3.22 25.71 -0.61
C ARG A 24 -3.82 25.71 0.78
N GLU A 25 -4.09 26.89 1.33
CA GLU A 25 -4.62 27.00 2.69
C GLU A 25 -6.00 26.32 2.86
N PRO A 26 -6.98 26.50 1.94
CA PRO A 26 -8.20 25.70 1.95
C PRO A 26 -7.95 24.19 1.92
N LEU A 27 -7.01 23.72 1.08
CA LEU A 27 -6.66 22.30 0.98
C LEU A 27 -6.03 21.79 2.29
N THR A 28 -5.03 22.49 2.84
CA THR A 28 -4.40 22.12 4.12
C THR A 28 -5.43 22.05 5.25
N ARG A 29 -6.37 23.00 5.32
CA ARG A 29 -7.46 22.92 6.32
C ARG A 29 -8.37 21.71 6.11
N ALA A 30 -8.65 21.33 4.87
CA ALA A 30 -9.42 20.12 4.57
C ALA A 30 -8.62 18.86 4.93
N ALA A 31 -7.33 18.83 4.61
CA ALA A 31 -6.42 17.73 4.93
C ALA A 31 -6.29 17.52 6.44
N ALA A 32 -6.20 18.60 7.22
CA ALA A 32 -6.16 18.56 8.68
C ALA A 32 -7.42 17.94 9.28
N ARG A 33 -8.61 18.28 8.74
CA ARG A 33 -9.88 17.69 9.20
C ARG A 33 -10.01 16.22 8.79
N ALA A 34 -9.48 15.85 7.64
CA ALA A 34 -9.61 14.48 7.13
C ALA A 34 -8.48 13.54 7.60
N GLY A 35 -7.45 14.06 8.28
CA GLY A 35 -6.29 13.26 8.70
C GLY A 35 -5.49 12.72 7.51
N VAL A 36 -5.33 13.50 6.45
CA VAL A 36 -4.60 13.12 5.22
C VAL A 36 -3.42 14.04 4.96
N ASN A 37 -2.58 13.68 3.98
CA ASN A 37 -1.36 14.40 3.61
C ASN A 37 -0.43 14.62 4.81
N GLU A 38 0.04 15.85 5.04
CA GLU A 38 0.93 16.17 6.16
C GLU A 38 0.30 15.89 7.54
N HIS A 39 -1.02 15.71 7.60
CA HIS A 39 -1.78 15.38 8.81
C HIS A 39 -2.09 13.88 8.94
N ALA A 40 -1.71 13.06 7.96
CA ALA A 40 -1.77 11.60 8.10
C ALA A 40 -0.71 11.14 9.12
N TRP A 41 -1.16 10.45 10.16
CA TRP A 41 -0.30 9.85 11.18
C TRP A 41 -0.80 8.46 11.55
N ALA A 42 -0.10 7.44 11.08
CA ALA A 42 -0.35 6.03 11.34
C ALA A 42 0.31 5.59 12.66
N GLU A 43 -0.36 4.71 13.39
CA GLU A 43 0.16 4.11 14.62
C GLU A 43 0.96 2.82 14.36
N VAL A 44 1.66 2.31 15.37
CA VAL A 44 2.35 1.02 15.28
C VAL A 44 1.38 -0.09 14.87
N GLY A 45 1.73 -0.83 13.81
CA GLY A 45 0.85 -1.85 13.22
C GLY A 45 -0.13 -1.32 12.16
N GLU A 46 -0.17 0.00 11.91
CA GLU A 46 -0.85 0.63 10.79
C GLU A 46 0.14 1.03 9.69
N GLY A 47 -0.39 1.34 8.50
CA GLY A 47 0.43 1.71 7.35
C GLY A 47 0.03 3.03 6.72
N TYR A 48 0.95 3.61 5.96
CA TYR A 48 0.68 4.68 5.01
C TYR A 48 0.38 4.08 3.64
N LEU A 49 -0.63 4.63 2.99
CA LEU A 49 -0.80 4.56 1.54
C LEU A 49 -0.51 5.94 0.98
N ILE A 50 0.48 6.05 0.12
CA ILE A 50 0.80 7.28 -0.61
C ILE A 50 0.46 7.01 -2.07
N GLN A 51 -0.65 7.55 -2.54
CA GLN A 51 -1.17 7.25 -3.86
C GLN A 51 -0.97 8.43 -4.80
N SER A 52 -0.62 8.13 -6.05
CA SER A 52 -0.64 9.14 -7.11
C SER A 52 -2.07 9.45 -7.51
N VAL A 53 -2.43 10.74 -7.49
CA VAL A 53 -3.70 11.20 -8.04
C VAL A 53 -3.51 11.48 -9.53
N SER A 54 -4.19 10.69 -10.36
CA SER A 54 -4.02 10.70 -11.81
C SER A 54 -4.60 11.95 -12.46
N THR A 55 -3.91 12.45 -13.49
CA THR A 55 -4.46 13.42 -14.44
C THR A 55 -5.15 12.65 -15.56
N THR A 56 -6.27 13.15 -16.06
CA THR A 56 -6.99 12.53 -17.18
C THR A 56 -6.54 13.17 -18.49
N ALA A 57 -6.10 12.37 -19.46
CA ALA A 57 -5.85 12.83 -20.82
C ALA A 57 -7.16 13.15 -21.57
N ASP A 58 -7.08 13.88 -22.68
CA ASP A 58 -8.25 14.21 -23.52
C ASP A 58 -9.01 12.96 -24.02
N GLY A 59 -8.34 11.79 -24.07
CA GLY A 59 -8.95 10.49 -24.40
C GLY A 59 -9.45 9.68 -23.20
N GLY A 60 -9.51 10.25 -21.99
CA GLY A 60 -9.96 9.57 -20.77
C GLY A 60 -8.92 8.67 -20.08
N ALA A 61 -7.72 8.54 -20.66
CA ALA A 61 -6.64 7.74 -20.07
C ALA A 61 -6.10 8.40 -18.78
N GLN A 62 -5.92 7.59 -17.73
CA GLN A 62 -5.28 8.03 -16.49
C GLN A 62 -3.77 8.10 -16.68
N LEU A 63 -3.20 9.28 -16.44
CA LEU A 63 -1.78 9.58 -16.56
C LEU A 63 -1.18 9.86 -15.18
N PHE A 64 -0.03 9.23 -14.94
CA PHE A 64 0.85 9.51 -13.80
C PHE A 64 2.15 10.16 -14.26
N THR A 65 2.13 10.83 -15.42
CA THR A 65 3.35 11.41 -16.01
C THR A 65 3.59 12.86 -15.62
N HIS A 66 2.59 13.48 -14.99
CA HIS A 66 2.58 14.91 -14.68
C HIS A 66 2.32 15.11 -13.19
N ASN A 67 3.28 15.73 -12.52
CA ASN A 67 3.18 16.12 -11.12
C ASN A 67 2.90 17.61 -10.98
N HIS A 68 1.62 17.98 -11.01
CA HIS A 68 1.17 19.36 -10.86
C HIS A 68 1.38 19.93 -9.45
N ALA A 69 1.66 19.08 -8.45
CA ALA A 69 2.09 19.53 -7.13
C ALA A 69 3.50 20.14 -7.12
N LYS A 70 4.31 19.84 -8.15
CA LYS A 70 5.65 20.38 -8.29
C LYS A 70 5.89 20.82 -9.75
N PRO A 71 5.56 22.07 -10.11
CA PRO A 71 5.58 22.53 -11.51
C PRO A 71 6.94 22.44 -12.24
N GLY A 72 8.06 22.32 -11.53
CA GLY A 72 9.39 22.10 -12.10
C GLY A 72 9.82 20.64 -12.20
N ASP A 73 8.95 19.70 -11.83
CA ASP A 73 9.23 18.26 -11.92
C ASP A 73 9.20 17.82 -13.40
N PRO A 74 10.22 17.07 -13.89
CA PRO A 74 10.24 16.59 -15.26
C PRO A 74 9.01 15.73 -15.59
N VAL A 75 8.52 15.85 -16.82
CA VAL A 75 7.48 14.95 -17.34
C VAL A 75 8.10 13.57 -17.52
N GLY A 76 7.57 12.57 -16.81
CA GLY A 76 8.13 11.23 -16.78
C GLY A 76 7.25 10.31 -15.94
N PRO A 77 7.44 8.98 -16.00
CA PRO A 77 6.59 8.04 -15.28
C PRO A 77 6.77 8.17 -13.76
N HIS A 78 5.67 8.43 -13.03
CA HIS A 78 5.62 8.27 -11.58
C HIS A 78 4.93 6.97 -11.20
N ALA A 79 5.29 6.43 -10.03
CA ALA A 79 4.67 5.26 -9.45
C ALA A 79 3.19 5.51 -9.13
N PRO A 80 2.30 4.53 -9.28
CA PRO A 80 0.88 4.70 -8.94
C PRO A 80 0.65 4.80 -7.43
N TYR A 81 1.50 4.20 -6.60
CA TYR A 81 1.42 4.23 -5.14
C TYR A 81 2.76 3.88 -4.49
N HIS A 82 2.88 4.16 -3.20
CA HIS A 82 3.92 3.70 -2.27
C HIS A 82 3.26 3.31 -0.95
N PHE A 83 3.81 2.30 -0.27
CA PHE A 83 3.29 1.84 1.04
C PHE A 83 4.42 1.82 2.08
N ALA A 84 4.06 2.15 3.32
CA ALA A 84 5.00 2.15 4.44
C ALA A 84 4.29 1.61 5.70
N GLN A 85 4.87 0.63 6.37
CA GLN A 85 4.28 0.06 7.60
C GLN A 85 4.97 0.64 8.83
N VAL A 86 4.23 1.16 9.80
CA VAL A 86 4.84 1.65 11.06
C VAL A 86 5.20 0.48 11.96
N LEU A 87 6.48 0.41 12.34
CA LEU A 87 7.04 -0.63 13.22
C LEU A 87 7.27 -0.14 14.64
N LEU A 88 7.70 1.11 14.79
CA LEU A 88 8.05 1.70 16.09
C LEU A 88 7.54 3.13 16.13
N ALA A 89 7.14 3.59 17.33
CA ALA A 89 6.82 4.98 17.60
C ALA A 89 7.56 5.42 18.87
N SER A 90 7.91 6.70 18.94
CA SER A 90 8.43 7.29 20.17
C SER A 90 7.34 7.33 21.26
N GLU A 91 7.76 7.30 22.52
CA GLU A 91 6.83 7.31 23.67
C GLU A 91 5.92 8.54 23.68
N ASP A 92 6.43 9.68 23.22
CA ASP A 92 5.67 10.93 23.09
C ASP A 92 4.81 11.02 21.82
N GLY A 93 4.83 9.98 20.97
CA GLY A 93 4.04 9.90 19.73
C GLY A 93 4.43 10.94 18.67
N THR A 94 5.61 11.55 18.75
CA THR A 94 6.07 12.59 17.82
C THR A 94 6.92 12.06 16.67
N HIS A 95 7.48 10.85 16.82
CA HIS A 95 8.31 10.18 15.83
C HIS A 95 7.83 8.75 15.59
N GLN A 96 8.11 8.25 14.39
CA GLN A 96 7.82 6.88 14.00
C GLN A 96 8.94 6.32 13.11
N ILE A 97 9.13 5.01 13.15
CA ILE A 97 10.00 4.29 12.21
C ILE A 97 9.12 3.34 11.39
N THR A 98 9.20 3.48 10.07
CA THR A 98 8.50 2.66 9.09
C THR A 98 9.41 1.61 8.47
N LEU A 99 8.81 0.52 8.01
CA LEU A 99 9.38 -0.43 7.06
C LEU A 99 8.79 -0.14 5.68
N GLU A 100 9.66 0.08 4.71
CA GLU A 100 9.31 0.49 3.36
C GLU A 100 10.02 -0.39 2.33
N ASN A 101 9.34 -0.68 1.23
CA ASN A 101 9.94 -1.33 0.08
C ASN A 101 10.43 -0.27 -0.91
N GLU A 102 11.66 -0.45 -1.39
CA GLU A 102 12.34 0.49 -2.27
C GLU A 102 11.93 0.27 -3.73
N ASN A 103 10.63 0.40 -4.04
CA ASN A 103 10.17 0.23 -5.42
C ASN A 103 10.30 1.50 -6.26
N HIS A 104 10.38 2.69 -5.65
CA HIS A 104 10.09 3.94 -6.37
C HIS A 104 10.94 5.18 -6.01
N THR A 105 11.79 5.14 -4.96
CA THR A 105 12.39 6.35 -4.36
C THR A 105 13.89 6.54 -4.56
N ARG A 106 14.66 5.48 -4.81
CA ARG A 106 16.08 5.57 -5.15
C ARG A 106 16.29 5.44 -6.65
N ALA A 107 17.21 6.24 -7.18
CA ALA A 107 17.66 6.11 -8.55
C ALA A 107 18.27 4.71 -8.74
N GLU A 108 17.78 3.98 -9.73
CA GLU A 108 18.45 2.79 -10.24
C GLU A 108 19.83 3.19 -10.79
N ILE A 109 20.73 2.20 -10.90
CA ILE A 109 22.01 2.44 -11.58
C ILE A 109 21.67 2.86 -13.02
N THR A 110 22.09 4.05 -13.40
CA THR A 110 21.81 4.61 -14.72
C THR A 110 22.57 3.86 -15.81
N ALA A 111 22.08 3.93 -17.06
CA ALA A 111 22.78 3.34 -18.20
C ALA A 111 24.22 3.89 -18.33
N ASP A 112 24.41 5.19 -18.13
CA ASP A 112 25.73 5.85 -18.17
C ASP A 112 26.68 5.34 -17.07
N GLN A 113 26.15 5.07 -15.87
CA GLN A 113 26.94 4.46 -14.79
C GLN A 113 27.32 3.01 -15.10
N LEU A 114 26.41 2.23 -15.68
CA LEU A 114 26.72 0.86 -16.13
C LEU A 114 27.74 0.87 -17.29
N ASP A 115 27.65 1.84 -18.20
CA ASP A 115 28.65 2.04 -19.24
C ASP A 115 30.02 2.34 -18.68
N ALA A 116 30.12 3.26 -17.70
CA ALA A 116 31.38 3.55 -17.05
C ALA A 116 31.98 2.30 -16.36
N ILE A 117 31.14 1.45 -15.76
CA ILE A 117 31.59 0.19 -15.16
C ILE A 117 32.08 -0.79 -16.24
N VAL A 118 31.35 -0.92 -17.36
CA VAL A 118 31.76 -1.76 -18.48
C VAL A 118 33.10 -1.27 -19.04
N GLU A 119 33.25 0.02 -19.29
CA GLU A 119 34.47 0.63 -19.79
C GLU A 119 35.66 0.38 -18.87
N ASP A 120 35.47 0.59 -17.57
CA ASP A 120 36.50 0.35 -16.55
C ASP A 120 36.93 -1.13 -16.46
N ASN A 121 36.07 -2.08 -16.85
CA ASN A 121 36.47 -3.48 -16.99
C ASN A 121 37.21 -3.76 -18.30
N LEU A 122 36.78 -3.15 -19.41
CA LEU A 122 37.43 -3.28 -20.72
C LEU A 122 38.83 -2.66 -20.72
N ASP A 123 39.04 -1.57 -19.99
CA ASP A 123 40.35 -0.90 -19.83
C ASP A 123 41.32 -1.72 -18.98
N ARG A 124 40.82 -2.50 -18.02
CA ARG A 124 41.63 -3.29 -17.08
C ARG A 124 42.01 -4.67 -17.60
N HIS A 125 41.20 -5.22 -18.50
CA HIS A 125 41.34 -6.60 -18.95
C HIS A 125 41.34 -6.68 -20.47
N ASP A 126 42.38 -7.32 -21.01
CA ASP A 126 42.40 -7.71 -22.41
C ASP A 126 41.53 -8.97 -22.65
N VAL A 127 41.35 -9.31 -23.93
CA VAL A 127 40.52 -10.45 -24.35
C VAL A 127 41.00 -11.77 -23.75
N ASP A 128 42.30 -12.02 -23.72
CA ASP A 128 42.87 -13.27 -23.22
C ASP A 128 42.63 -13.41 -21.70
N GLN A 129 42.85 -12.33 -20.94
CA GLN A 129 42.57 -12.29 -19.51
C GLN A 129 41.08 -12.51 -19.21
N LEU A 130 40.17 -11.95 -20.00
CA LEU A 130 38.72 -12.16 -19.84
C LEU A 130 38.32 -13.60 -20.18
N LEU A 131 38.92 -14.21 -21.21
CA LEU A 131 38.69 -15.62 -21.54
C LEU A 131 39.20 -16.56 -20.44
N ASP A 132 40.38 -16.29 -19.89
CA ASP A 132 40.94 -17.03 -18.75
C ASP A 132 40.02 -16.93 -17.52
N LEU A 133 39.52 -15.71 -17.21
CA LEU A 133 38.55 -15.50 -16.14
C LEU A 133 37.26 -16.27 -16.38
N ALA A 134 36.72 -16.25 -17.59
CA ALA A 134 35.49 -16.98 -17.94
C ALA A 134 35.67 -18.50 -17.75
N GLN A 135 36.79 -19.04 -18.21
CA GLN A 135 37.10 -20.46 -18.09
C GLN A 135 37.29 -20.87 -16.64
N GLU A 136 38.03 -20.09 -15.86
CA GLU A 136 38.28 -20.37 -14.45
C GLU A 136 36.99 -20.33 -13.63
N MET A 137 36.13 -19.32 -13.84
CA MET A 137 34.84 -19.24 -13.14
C MET A 137 33.90 -20.38 -13.54
N SER A 138 33.88 -20.80 -14.81
CA SER A 138 33.08 -21.94 -15.28
C SER A 138 33.52 -23.25 -14.63
N ARG A 139 34.84 -23.50 -14.59
CA ARG A 139 35.43 -24.68 -13.95
C ARG A 139 35.11 -24.73 -12.46
N ARG A 140 35.19 -23.58 -11.77
CA ARG A 140 34.83 -23.47 -10.35
C ARG A 140 33.34 -23.68 -10.12
N ALA A 141 32.48 -23.19 -11.01
CA ALA A 141 31.03 -23.43 -10.91
C ALA A 141 30.69 -24.92 -11.06
N GLU A 142 31.33 -25.62 -12.01
CA GLU A 142 31.18 -27.07 -12.17
C GLU A 142 31.63 -27.84 -10.92
N THR A 143 32.78 -27.47 -10.37
CA THR A 143 33.28 -28.05 -9.11
C THR A 143 32.28 -27.84 -7.97
N ALA A 144 31.77 -26.62 -7.80
CA ALA A 144 30.78 -26.29 -6.78
C ALA A 144 29.51 -27.13 -6.91
N ARG A 145 29.03 -27.39 -8.13
CA ARG A 145 27.88 -28.27 -8.40
C ARG A 145 28.17 -29.72 -8.03
N SER A 146 29.35 -30.23 -8.37
CA SER A 146 29.74 -31.63 -8.12
C SER A 146 29.98 -31.92 -6.64
N ASP A 147 30.51 -30.95 -5.89
CA ASP A 147 30.83 -31.11 -4.47
C ASP A 147 29.62 -30.93 -3.53
N GLY A 148 28.42 -30.68 -4.09
CA GLY A 148 27.22 -30.42 -3.30
C GLY A 148 27.26 -29.08 -2.54
N THR A 149 28.04 -28.12 -3.06
CA THR A 149 28.13 -26.76 -2.50
C THR A 149 26.80 -26.02 -2.67
N ASP A 150 26.57 -24.98 -1.87
CA ASP A 150 25.42 -24.09 -1.97
C ASP A 150 25.14 -23.71 -3.44
N PRO A 151 23.96 -24.06 -4.00
CA PRO A 151 23.58 -23.72 -5.37
C PRO A 151 23.71 -22.23 -5.71
N ALA A 152 23.63 -21.34 -4.71
CA ALA A 152 23.83 -19.91 -4.90
C ALA A 152 25.26 -19.55 -5.32
N GLU A 153 26.27 -20.27 -4.82
CA GLU A 153 27.67 -20.00 -5.16
C GLU A 153 27.99 -20.46 -6.59
N ALA A 154 27.48 -21.63 -7.00
CA ALA A 154 27.60 -22.09 -8.39
C ALA A 154 26.96 -21.09 -9.37
N ALA A 155 25.75 -20.61 -9.06
CA ALA A 155 25.06 -19.62 -9.88
C ALA A 155 25.81 -18.28 -9.97
N ARG A 156 26.44 -17.84 -8.87
CA ARG A 156 27.26 -16.63 -8.84
C ARG A 156 28.48 -16.77 -9.76
N LEU A 157 29.20 -17.89 -9.69
CA LEU A 157 30.36 -18.16 -10.53
C LEU A 157 29.98 -18.23 -12.02
N GLU A 158 28.83 -18.82 -12.34
CA GLU A 158 28.29 -18.83 -13.72
C GLU A 158 27.94 -17.42 -14.22
N SER A 159 27.40 -16.55 -13.36
CA SER A 159 27.17 -15.15 -13.71
C SER A 159 28.47 -14.39 -13.98
N LEU A 160 29.52 -14.63 -13.19
CA LEU A 160 30.84 -14.03 -13.43
C LEU A 160 31.45 -14.50 -14.75
N ALA A 161 31.36 -15.80 -15.07
CA ALA A 161 31.82 -16.33 -16.35
C ALA A 161 31.08 -15.68 -17.54
N ARG A 162 29.75 -15.55 -17.43
CA ARG A 162 28.93 -14.88 -18.46
C ARG A 162 29.28 -13.40 -18.62
N ALA A 163 29.56 -12.68 -17.52
CA ALA A 163 29.99 -11.29 -17.58
C ALA A 163 31.32 -11.14 -18.34
N ALA A 164 32.31 -11.98 -18.04
CA ALA A 164 33.60 -11.97 -18.73
C ALA A 164 33.45 -12.24 -20.24
N LEU A 165 32.66 -13.24 -20.63
CA LEU A 165 32.37 -13.52 -22.05
C LEU A 165 31.61 -12.38 -22.74
N ALA A 166 30.70 -11.71 -22.04
CA ALA A 166 29.99 -10.57 -22.60
C ALA A 166 30.93 -9.37 -22.84
N LEU A 167 31.93 -9.16 -21.98
CA LEU A 167 32.97 -8.16 -22.18
C LEU A 167 33.89 -8.50 -23.36
N VAL A 168 34.26 -9.78 -23.54
CA VAL A 168 34.98 -10.24 -24.75
C VAL A 168 34.21 -9.89 -26.02
N ALA A 169 32.90 -10.14 -26.03
CA ALA A 169 32.06 -9.81 -27.19
C ALA A 169 32.02 -8.30 -27.51
N VAL A 170 32.24 -7.43 -26.51
CA VAL A 170 32.38 -5.97 -26.76
C VAL A 170 33.71 -5.68 -27.45
N HIS A 171 34.82 -6.20 -26.94
CA HIS A 171 36.14 -6.07 -27.58
C HIS A 171 36.14 -6.54 -29.03
N GLU A 172 35.54 -7.71 -29.29
CA GLU A 172 35.41 -8.26 -30.65
C GLU A 172 34.57 -7.35 -31.57
N ALA A 173 33.42 -6.86 -31.08
CA ALA A 173 32.55 -5.97 -31.85
C ALA A 173 33.24 -4.63 -32.15
N GLU A 174 33.97 -4.07 -31.18
CA GLU A 174 34.73 -2.83 -31.37
C GLU A 174 35.86 -2.99 -32.36
N HIS A 175 36.59 -4.12 -32.29
CA HIS A 175 37.61 -4.46 -33.26
C HIS A 175 37.04 -4.52 -34.68
N VAL A 176 35.88 -5.17 -34.88
CA VAL A 176 35.20 -5.20 -36.19
C VAL A 176 34.79 -3.80 -36.66
N ARG A 177 34.28 -2.94 -35.77
CA ARG A 177 33.93 -1.56 -36.12
C ARG A 177 35.13 -0.79 -36.65
N TRP A 178 36.31 -0.94 -36.05
CA TRP A 178 37.54 -0.24 -36.47
C TRP A 178 38.00 -0.57 -37.90
N HIS A 179 37.52 -1.67 -38.50
CA HIS A 179 37.84 -2.03 -39.88
C HIS A 179 37.08 -1.21 -40.93
N TYR A 180 36.03 -0.49 -40.53
CA TYR A 180 35.20 0.31 -41.42
C TYR A 180 35.31 1.79 -41.05
N THR A 181 35.43 2.66 -42.05
CA THR A 181 35.41 4.11 -41.86
C THR A 181 33.96 4.61 -41.69
N GLU A 182 33.76 5.72 -40.97
CA GLU A 182 32.43 6.22 -40.59
C GLU A 182 31.47 6.48 -41.76
N ASP A 183 32.00 6.77 -42.95
CA ASP A 183 31.26 7.04 -44.18
C ASP A 183 30.68 5.78 -44.85
N ARG A 184 31.05 4.59 -44.36
CA ARG A 184 30.63 3.31 -44.92
C ARG A 184 29.35 2.81 -44.25
N PRO A 185 28.35 2.29 -45.00
CA PRO A 185 27.17 1.69 -44.40
C PRO A 185 27.51 0.48 -43.50
N GLU A 186 28.62 -0.20 -43.79
CA GLU A 186 29.15 -1.29 -42.96
C GLU A 186 29.55 -0.82 -41.55
N HIS A 187 30.00 0.44 -41.40
CA HIS A 187 30.33 1.02 -40.09
C HIS A 187 29.08 1.18 -39.22
N ALA A 188 27.95 1.61 -39.78
CA ALA A 188 26.69 1.74 -39.04
C ALA A 188 26.18 0.39 -38.53
N LEU A 189 26.34 -0.68 -39.32
CA LEU A 189 25.99 -2.04 -38.89
C LEU A 189 26.92 -2.54 -37.79
N ALA A 190 28.23 -2.29 -37.91
CA ALA A 190 29.20 -2.64 -36.88
C ALA A 190 28.98 -1.87 -35.57
N GLN A 191 28.66 -0.57 -35.64
CA GLN A 191 28.28 0.22 -34.47
C GLN A 191 27.02 -0.33 -33.80
N GLY A 192 26.00 -0.72 -34.58
CA GLY A 192 24.82 -1.37 -34.03
C GLY A 192 25.11 -2.70 -33.32
N GLU A 193 26.15 -3.43 -33.71
CA GLU A 193 26.59 -4.64 -32.98
C GLU A 193 27.34 -4.30 -31.70
N VAL A 194 28.18 -3.24 -31.71
CA VAL A 194 28.81 -2.71 -30.49
C VAL A 194 27.75 -2.31 -29.47
N ASP A 195 26.70 -1.59 -29.89
CA ASP A 195 25.62 -1.16 -28.98
C ASP A 195 24.90 -2.36 -28.35
N ARG A 196 24.64 -3.42 -29.13
CA ARG A 196 24.04 -4.67 -28.63
C ARG A 196 24.98 -5.42 -27.69
N ALA A 197 26.27 -5.52 -28.03
CA ALA A 197 27.27 -6.16 -27.19
C ALA A 197 27.41 -5.43 -25.85
N ARG A 198 27.46 -4.09 -25.87
CA ARG A 198 27.49 -3.25 -24.66
C ARG A 198 26.23 -3.44 -23.83
N SER A 199 25.03 -3.45 -24.44
CA SER A 199 23.80 -3.75 -23.71
C SER A 199 23.85 -5.12 -23.00
N ARG A 200 24.31 -6.18 -23.69
CA ARG A 200 24.46 -7.52 -23.10
C ARG A 200 25.50 -7.54 -21.98
N ALA A 201 26.61 -6.82 -22.13
CA ALA A 201 27.66 -6.70 -21.12
C ALA A 201 27.14 -5.98 -19.87
N ARG A 202 26.38 -4.89 -20.00
CA ARG A 202 25.73 -4.21 -18.87
C ARG A 202 24.84 -5.17 -18.07
N ASP A 203 23.98 -5.92 -18.75
CA ASP A 203 23.08 -6.88 -18.12
C ASP A 203 23.86 -8.00 -17.40
N ALA A 204 24.90 -8.53 -18.05
CA ALA A 204 25.70 -9.63 -17.48
C ALA A 204 26.55 -9.16 -16.29
N VAL A 205 27.17 -7.99 -16.36
CA VAL A 205 27.92 -7.38 -15.26
C VAL A 205 27.01 -7.09 -14.07
N LEU A 206 25.83 -6.52 -14.32
CA LEU A 206 24.84 -6.27 -13.26
C LEU A 206 24.40 -7.58 -12.61
N ALA A 207 24.12 -8.62 -13.39
CA ALA A 207 23.72 -9.94 -12.89
C ALA A 207 24.84 -10.67 -12.11
N ALA A 208 26.12 -10.39 -12.43
CA ALA A 208 27.27 -10.93 -11.70
C ALA A 208 27.60 -10.15 -10.42
N SER A 209 27.08 -8.93 -10.29
CA SER A 209 27.32 -8.07 -9.13
C SER A 209 26.54 -8.55 -7.89
N SER A 210 26.97 -8.10 -6.71
CA SER A 210 26.21 -8.27 -5.46
C SER A 210 25.14 -7.19 -5.25
N VAL A 211 24.97 -6.28 -6.22
CA VAL A 211 23.97 -5.22 -6.16
C VAL A 211 22.59 -5.84 -6.26
N ARG A 212 21.85 -5.82 -5.15
CA ARG A 212 20.46 -6.28 -5.17
C ARG A 212 19.59 -5.27 -5.91
N PRO A 213 18.65 -5.73 -6.76
CA PRO A 213 17.67 -4.84 -7.37
C PRO A 213 16.99 -3.99 -6.31
N VAL A 214 16.84 -2.71 -6.60
CA VAL A 214 16.29 -1.70 -5.69
C VAL A 214 14.91 -2.14 -5.18
N LYS A 215 14.05 -2.65 -6.08
CA LYS A 215 12.74 -3.27 -5.77
C LYS A 215 12.74 -4.40 -4.73
N ASP A 216 13.85 -5.10 -4.55
CA ASP A 216 13.95 -6.23 -3.62
C ASP A 216 14.47 -5.80 -2.24
N GLN A 217 14.75 -4.50 -2.06
CA GLN A 217 15.28 -3.95 -0.82
C GLN A 217 14.17 -3.41 0.07
N TRP A 218 14.30 -3.69 1.36
CA TRP A 218 13.48 -3.13 2.43
C TRP A 218 14.36 -2.25 3.30
N PHE A 219 13.84 -1.08 3.69
CA PHE A 219 14.58 -0.14 4.53
C PHE A 219 13.71 0.38 5.67
N LEU A 220 14.40 0.85 6.70
CA LEU A 220 13.79 1.57 7.81
C LEU A 220 13.92 3.07 7.56
N ARG A 221 12.85 3.82 7.81
CA ARG A 221 12.86 5.28 7.72
C ARG A 221 12.17 5.90 8.91
N ALA A 222 12.76 6.98 9.41
CA ALA A 222 12.16 7.76 10.49
C ALA A 222 11.37 8.95 9.91
N TYR A 223 10.22 9.21 10.51
CA TYR A 223 9.40 10.40 10.26
C TYR A 223 9.07 11.08 11.59
N SER A 224 8.76 12.37 11.53
CA SER A 224 8.28 13.13 12.69
C SER A 224 7.09 14.01 12.33
N LYS A 225 6.41 14.54 13.35
CA LYS A 225 5.35 15.54 13.19
C LYS A 225 5.87 16.95 12.86
N ARG A 226 7.19 17.15 12.74
CA ARG A 226 7.76 18.45 12.38
C ARG A 226 7.43 18.80 10.91
N PRO A 227 7.24 20.08 10.59
CA PRO A 227 7.02 20.51 9.20
C PRO A 227 8.13 20.00 8.29
N GLY A 228 7.77 19.33 7.19
CA GLY A 228 8.72 18.76 6.23
C GLY A 228 9.21 17.35 6.55
N GLU A 229 8.94 16.82 7.75
CA GLU A 229 9.46 15.52 8.21
C GLU A 229 8.39 14.41 8.27
N SER A 230 7.14 14.71 7.92
CA SER A 230 6.07 13.71 7.87
C SER A 230 6.22 12.77 6.66
N ALA A 231 5.59 11.59 6.75
CA ALA A 231 5.60 10.61 5.65
C ALA A 231 5.14 11.23 4.33
N HIS A 232 4.12 12.09 4.36
CA HIS A 232 3.68 12.85 3.19
C HIS A 232 4.74 13.81 2.69
N ALA A 233 5.24 14.72 3.54
CA ALA A 233 6.14 15.79 3.10
C ALA A 233 7.43 15.25 2.49
N VAL A 234 7.95 14.18 3.09
CA VAL A 234 9.17 13.52 2.66
C VAL A 234 9.01 12.79 1.33
N ASN A 235 7.89 12.07 1.12
CA ASN A 235 7.63 11.35 -0.14
C ASN A 235 7.13 12.26 -1.26
N ALA A 236 6.41 13.32 -0.90
CA ALA A 236 5.94 14.33 -1.86
C ALA A 236 7.08 15.23 -2.35
N ALA A 237 8.17 15.36 -1.58
CA ALA A 237 9.39 16.08 -1.92
C ALA A 237 9.17 17.54 -2.38
N LEU A 238 8.03 18.14 -2.01
CA LEU A 238 7.60 19.46 -2.50
C LEU A 238 8.47 20.62 -2.00
N LEU A 239 9.25 20.38 -0.94
CA LEU A 239 10.16 21.32 -0.32
C LEU A 239 11.63 21.09 -0.71
N THR A 240 11.90 20.19 -1.66
CA THR A 240 13.26 19.84 -2.10
C THR A 240 13.34 19.83 -3.62
N ASP A 241 14.55 19.86 -4.18
CA ASP A 241 14.73 19.79 -5.64
C ASP A 241 14.50 18.39 -6.22
N ARG A 242 14.46 17.34 -5.38
CA ARG A 242 14.27 15.94 -5.81
C ARG A 242 12.89 15.68 -6.41
N SER A 243 12.83 14.92 -7.51
CA SER A 243 11.58 14.40 -8.04
C SER A 243 10.98 13.37 -7.08
N PRO A 244 9.69 13.49 -6.72
CA PRO A 244 9.02 12.47 -5.91
C PRO A 244 8.75 11.22 -6.74
N ALA A 245 8.66 10.08 -6.05
CA ALA A 245 8.28 8.80 -6.63
C ALA A 245 6.87 8.78 -7.22
N VAL A 246 5.97 9.58 -6.64
CA VAL A 246 4.53 9.59 -6.90
C VAL A 246 4.10 10.97 -7.42
N ALA A 247 3.16 11.01 -8.36
CA ALA A 247 2.63 12.23 -8.95
C ALA A 247 1.41 12.73 -8.17
N ASN A 248 1.32 14.03 -7.88
CA ASN A 248 0.19 14.63 -7.15
C ASN A 248 -0.16 13.82 -5.89
N PRO A 249 0.77 13.65 -4.94
CA PRO A 249 0.65 12.67 -3.87
C PRO A 249 -0.53 12.93 -2.94
N LEU A 250 -1.32 11.89 -2.68
CA LEU A 250 -2.29 11.84 -1.59
C LEU A 250 -1.82 10.81 -0.56
N THR A 251 -1.57 11.25 0.66
CA THR A 251 -1.15 10.34 1.75
C THR A 251 -2.32 10.07 2.67
N THR A 252 -2.62 8.80 2.89
CA THR A 252 -3.66 8.34 3.81
C THR A 252 -3.09 7.31 4.77
N VAL A 253 -3.76 7.13 5.90
CA VAL A 253 -3.47 6.03 6.83
C VAL A 253 -4.36 4.86 6.46
N ALA A 254 -3.74 3.73 6.13
CA ALA A 254 -4.40 2.43 6.08
C ALA A 254 -4.61 1.95 7.51
N LEU A 255 -5.73 2.37 8.09
CA LEU A 255 -6.19 1.93 9.40
C LEU A 255 -6.62 0.48 9.29
N HIS A 256 -6.06 -0.38 10.14
CA HIS A 256 -6.44 -1.78 10.36
C HIS A 256 -6.94 -2.49 9.10
N GLY A 257 -6.04 -3.09 8.33
CA GLY A 257 -6.35 -3.86 7.11
C GLY A 257 -7.21 -5.12 7.32
N HIS A 258 -7.80 -5.29 8.50
CA HIS A 258 -8.69 -6.38 8.85
C HIS A 258 -10.10 -5.82 9.09
N THR A 259 -10.92 -5.74 8.05
CA THR A 259 -12.36 -5.73 8.28
C THR A 259 -12.71 -7.09 8.88
N LEU A 260 -13.23 -7.10 10.12
CA LEU A 260 -13.70 -8.34 10.73
C LEU A 260 -14.68 -9.02 9.78
N ARG A 261 -14.39 -10.27 9.41
CA ARG A 261 -15.26 -11.05 8.53
C ARG A 261 -16.59 -11.34 9.23
N PRO A 262 -17.69 -11.63 8.50
CA PRO A 262 -18.99 -11.90 9.13
C PRO A 262 -18.96 -12.97 10.24
N ASP A 263 -18.14 -14.01 10.09
CA ASP A 263 -17.92 -15.05 11.10
C ASP A 263 -17.22 -14.52 12.36
N GLN A 264 -16.34 -13.54 12.22
CA GLN A 264 -15.68 -12.82 13.32
C GLN A 264 -16.56 -11.72 13.93
N ARG A 265 -17.76 -11.51 13.39
CA ARG A 265 -18.81 -10.63 13.95
C ARG A 265 -20.01 -11.41 14.45
N THR A 266 -19.90 -12.75 14.50
CA THR A 266 -21.00 -13.64 14.89
C THR A 266 -20.59 -14.49 16.08
N ILE A 267 -21.36 -14.40 17.17
CA ILE A 267 -21.18 -15.20 18.38
C ILE A 267 -22.23 -16.31 18.38
N ARG A 268 -21.77 -17.57 18.42
CA ARG A 268 -22.65 -18.74 18.49
C ARG A 268 -22.89 -19.14 19.94
N PHE A 269 -24.12 -19.51 20.24
CA PHE A 269 -24.55 -19.97 21.56
C PHE A 269 -25.06 -21.40 21.45
N ALA A 270 -24.84 -22.21 22.49
CA ALA A 270 -25.41 -23.54 22.56
C ALA A 270 -26.95 -23.52 22.68
N GLU A 271 -27.56 -24.71 22.59
CA GLU A 271 -28.99 -24.87 22.85
C GLU A 271 -29.34 -24.41 24.28
N GLN A 272 -30.43 -23.65 24.41
CA GLN A 272 -30.88 -23.05 25.68
C GLN A 272 -29.88 -22.13 26.42
N GLN A 273 -28.69 -21.89 25.87
CA GLN A 273 -27.72 -20.97 26.44
C GLN A 273 -28.14 -19.51 26.18
N HIS A 274 -28.08 -18.70 27.23
CA HIS A 274 -28.34 -17.26 27.19
C HIS A 274 -27.23 -16.42 27.84
N THR A 275 -26.35 -17.07 28.59
CA THR A 275 -25.11 -16.48 29.11
C THR A 275 -24.03 -16.52 28.04
N LEU A 276 -23.07 -15.59 28.13
CA LEU A 276 -21.98 -15.49 27.18
C LEU A 276 -21.16 -16.79 27.15
N PRO A 277 -20.88 -17.38 25.97
CA PRO A 277 -19.99 -18.53 25.87
C PRO A 277 -18.52 -18.09 26.00
N GLU A 278 -17.67 -18.92 26.60
CA GLU A 278 -16.24 -18.64 26.75
C GLU A 278 -15.53 -18.43 25.39
N SER A 279 -16.00 -19.13 24.35
CA SER A 279 -15.50 -18.96 22.98
C SER A 279 -15.78 -17.58 22.38
N ALA A 280 -16.60 -16.74 23.02
CA ALA A 280 -16.88 -15.39 22.56
C ALA A 280 -15.76 -14.39 22.91
N ASP A 281 -14.91 -14.69 23.90
CA ASP A 281 -13.95 -13.71 24.43
C ASP A 281 -12.99 -13.16 23.36
N PRO A 282 -12.32 -13.98 22.53
CA PRO A 282 -11.42 -13.46 21.50
C PRO A 282 -12.13 -12.61 20.45
N VAL A 283 -13.39 -12.95 20.13
CA VAL A 283 -14.22 -12.20 19.18
C VAL A 283 -14.59 -10.83 19.77
N LEU A 284 -15.00 -10.79 21.04
CA LEU A 284 -15.35 -9.56 21.74
C LEU A 284 -14.15 -8.64 21.96
N ASP A 285 -12.98 -9.21 22.27
CA ASP A 285 -11.74 -8.45 22.43
C ASP A 285 -11.33 -7.79 21.10
N ALA A 286 -11.42 -8.53 19.98
CA ALA A 286 -11.13 -8.01 18.65
C ALA A 286 -12.12 -6.90 18.24
N LEU A 287 -13.42 -7.10 18.48
CA LEU A 287 -14.47 -6.10 18.21
C LEU A 287 -14.24 -4.82 19.03
N ALA A 288 -13.98 -4.96 20.34
CA ALA A 288 -13.73 -3.83 21.23
C ALA A 288 -12.48 -3.05 20.82
N LEU A 289 -11.41 -3.75 20.42
CA LEU A 289 -10.18 -3.14 19.94
C LEU A 289 -10.38 -2.35 18.64
N GLN A 290 -11.11 -2.92 17.67
CA GLN A 290 -11.45 -2.22 16.44
C GLN A 290 -12.27 -0.96 16.74
N LEU A 291 -13.32 -1.06 17.56
CA LEU A 291 -14.18 0.07 17.90
C LEU A 291 -13.43 1.18 18.65
N ALA A 292 -12.57 0.81 19.61
CA ALA A 292 -11.78 1.79 20.36
C ALA A 292 -10.85 2.57 19.42
N ARG A 293 -10.13 1.87 18.53
CA ARG A 293 -9.19 2.51 17.59
C ARG A 293 -9.90 3.37 16.56
N THR A 294 -10.94 2.85 15.90
CA THR A 294 -11.73 3.60 14.94
C THR A 294 -12.41 4.81 15.60
N GLY A 295 -12.99 4.64 16.79
CA GLY A 295 -13.66 5.73 17.51
C GLY A 295 -12.71 6.84 17.94
N LEU A 296 -11.55 6.49 18.52
CA LEU A 296 -10.54 7.50 18.89
C LEU A 296 -10.00 8.23 17.67
N TRP A 297 -9.74 7.51 16.58
CA TRP A 297 -9.30 8.14 15.32
C TRP A 297 -10.38 9.05 14.74
N ASN A 298 -11.63 8.60 14.67
CA ASN A 298 -12.75 9.42 14.18
C ASN A 298 -12.91 10.68 15.06
N SER A 299 -12.86 10.53 16.39
CA SER A 299 -12.96 11.66 17.31
C SER A 299 -11.82 12.67 17.15
N ALA A 300 -10.58 12.21 16.97
CA ALA A 300 -9.42 13.08 16.76
C ALA A 300 -9.50 13.87 15.45
N ASN A 301 -10.25 13.37 14.46
CA ASN A 301 -10.45 13.99 13.15
C ASN A 301 -11.82 14.66 13.00
N GLY A 302 -12.61 14.79 14.09
CA GLY A 302 -13.93 15.43 14.04
C GLY A 302 -14.96 14.69 13.19
N LEU A 303 -14.80 13.38 13.04
CA LEU A 303 -15.74 12.48 12.34
C LEU A 303 -16.68 11.81 13.35
N PRO A 304 -17.88 11.37 12.91
CA PRO A 304 -18.82 10.66 13.78
C PRO A 304 -18.21 9.36 14.34
N LEU A 305 -18.55 9.00 15.57
CA LEU A 305 -18.14 7.72 16.17
C LEU A 305 -18.92 6.56 15.52
N PRO A 306 -18.37 5.33 15.51
CA PRO A 306 -19.07 4.18 14.92
C PRO A 306 -20.40 3.87 15.62
N ASP A 307 -21.42 3.59 14.81
CA ASP A 307 -22.70 3.03 15.26
C ASP A 307 -22.61 1.50 15.30
N VAL A 308 -23.01 0.91 16.43
CA VAL A 308 -22.93 -0.54 16.66
C VAL A 308 -24.31 -1.12 16.90
N THR A 309 -24.68 -2.12 16.11
CA THR A 309 -25.95 -2.85 16.28
C THR A 309 -25.69 -4.31 16.64
N VAL A 310 -26.11 -4.71 17.85
CA VAL A 310 -25.99 -6.10 18.33
C VAL A 310 -27.36 -6.78 18.17
N THR A 311 -27.46 -7.69 17.20
CA THR A 311 -28.71 -8.39 16.89
C THR A 311 -28.68 -9.83 17.40
N GLY A 312 -29.55 -10.13 18.37
CA GLY A 312 -29.76 -11.49 18.83
C GLY A 312 -30.82 -12.21 18.01
N HIS A 313 -30.45 -13.33 17.40
CA HIS A 313 -31.36 -14.17 16.63
C HIS A 313 -31.92 -15.27 17.52
N GLY A 314 -33.24 -15.43 17.53
CA GLY A 314 -33.92 -16.43 18.36
C GLY A 314 -34.80 -17.39 17.56
N ASN A 315 -34.64 -18.69 17.82
CA ASN A 315 -35.52 -19.74 17.31
C ASN A 315 -36.93 -19.58 17.86
N ARG A 316 -37.86 -19.12 17.02
CA ARG A 316 -39.29 -18.91 17.34
C ARG A 316 -39.56 -17.95 18.53
N SER A 317 -38.54 -17.36 19.15
CA SER A 317 -38.63 -16.51 20.34
C SER A 317 -37.76 -15.26 20.23
N ARG A 318 -38.39 -14.08 20.20
CA ARG A 318 -37.67 -12.79 20.26
C ARG A 318 -37.03 -12.55 21.63
N SER A 319 -37.61 -13.06 22.71
CA SER A 319 -37.07 -12.85 24.06
C SER A 319 -35.75 -13.58 24.27
N SER A 320 -35.60 -14.78 23.69
CA SER A 320 -34.32 -15.53 23.69
C SER A 320 -33.22 -14.75 22.96
N GLY A 321 -33.51 -14.24 21.76
CA GLY A 321 -32.59 -13.40 21.00
C GLY A 321 -32.18 -12.15 21.80
N ARG A 322 -33.15 -11.44 22.38
CA ARG A 322 -32.90 -10.24 23.19
C ARG A 322 -31.96 -10.48 24.37
N LYS A 323 -32.16 -11.56 25.14
CA LYS A 323 -31.26 -11.90 26.26
C LYS A 323 -29.81 -12.12 25.81
N ARG A 324 -29.61 -12.78 24.66
CA ARG A 324 -28.27 -13.00 24.09
C ARG A 324 -27.64 -11.68 23.61
N ALA A 325 -28.43 -10.83 22.95
CA ALA A 325 -27.98 -9.50 22.53
C ALA A 325 -27.57 -8.62 23.73
N GLU A 326 -28.34 -8.63 24.82
CA GLU A 326 -28.02 -7.93 26.06
C GLU A 326 -26.71 -8.44 26.69
N ALA A 327 -26.50 -9.77 26.73
CA ALA A 327 -25.26 -10.36 27.25
C ALA A 327 -24.03 -9.95 26.42
N VAL A 328 -24.13 -10.04 25.10
CA VAL A 328 -23.05 -9.63 24.17
C VAL A 328 -22.80 -8.13 24.24
N GLY A 329 -23.85 -7.31 24.20
CA GLY A 329 -23.75 -5.85 24.23
C GLY A 329 -23.08 -5.34 25.50
N ARG A 330 -23.42 -5.92 26.67
CA ARG A 330 -22.75 -5.60 27.93
C ARG A 330 -21.27 -5.97 27.90
N ALA A 331 -20.96 -7.19 27.50
CA ALA A 331 -19.59 -7.70 27.48
C ALA A 331 -18.69 -6.93 26.48
N LEU A 332 -19.25 -6.51 25.34
CA LEU A 332 -18.57 -5.65 24.37
C LEU A 332 -18.35 -4.23 24.93
N GLY A 333 -19.39 -3.64 25.52
CA GLY A 333 -19.32 -2.29 26.11
C GLY A 333 -18.29 -2.20 27.24
N ASP A 334 -18.22 -3.20 28.12
CA ASP A 334 -17.26 -3.24 29.22
C ASP A 334 -15.80 -3.26 28.71
N ARG A 335 -15.52 -4.08 27.68
CA ARG A 335 -14.21 -4.17 27.03
C ARG A 335 -13.84 -2.90 26.29
N LEU A 336 -14.77 -2.35 25.50
CA LEU A 336 -14.59 -1.08 24.80
C LEU A 336 -14.28 0.05 25.79
N GLY A 337 -15.06 0.16 26.86
CA GLY A 337 -14.85 1.16 27.90
C GLY A 337 -13.49 1.02 28.60
N ALA A 338 -13.01 -0.21 28.82
CA ALA A 338 -11.67 -0.45 29.36
C ALA A 338 -10.57 0.03 28.40
N LEU A 339 -10.65 -0.34 27.12
CA LEU A 339 -9.67 0.08 26.10
C LEU A 339 -9.65 1.60 25.90
N LEU A 340 -10.80 2.26 25.87
CA LEU A 340 -10.89 3.72 25.77
C LEU A 340 -10.16 4.41 26.94
N ARG A 341 -10.29 3.90 28.16
CA ARG A 341 -9.56 4.45 29.32
C ARG A 341 -8.05 4.23 29.18
N THR A 342 -7.64 3.03 28.78
CA THR A 342 -6.22 2.69 28.61
C THR A 342 -5.55 3.54 27.54
N PHE A 343 -6.16 3.66 26.35
CA PHE A 343 -5.57 4.39 25.23
C PHE A 343 -5.53 5.92 25.42
N GLN A 344 -6.38 6.46 26.30
CA GLN A 344 -6.43 7.90 26.58
C GLN A 344 -5.74 8.26 27.90
N GLN A 345 -5.07 7.31 28.55
CA GLN A 345 -4.37 7.58 29.81
C GLN A 345 -3.25 8.59 29.57
N GLY A 346 -3.32 9.73 30.27
CA GLY A 346 -2.35 10.82 30.12
C GLY A 346 -2.60 11.76 28.93
N ALA A 347 -3.61 11.49 28.09
CA ALA A 347 -3.96 12.37 26.98
C ALA A 347 -4.74 13.61 27.48
N PRO A 348 -4.40 14.83 27.01
CA PRO A 348 -5.14 16.05 27.35
C PRO A 348 -6.50 16.13 26.62
N GLY A 349 -7.45 16.87 27.18
CA GLY A 349 -8.75 17.13 26.55
C GLY A 349 -9.91 16.24 27.02
N ARG A 350 -11.05 16.31 26.33
CA ARG A 350 -12.22 15.47 26.62
C ARG A 350 -11.95 14.05 26.12
N HIS A 351 -12.04 13.07 27.01
CA HIS A 351 -11.94 11.67 26.64
C HIS A 351 -13.24 11.16 26.02
N VAL A 352 -13.09 10.34 24.98
CA VAL A 352 -14.17 9.53 24.41
C VAL A 352 -14.53 8.42 25.40
N THR A 353 -15.81 8.27 25.66
CA THR A 353 -16.38 7.30 26.60
C THR A 353 -17.37 6.40 25.89
N LEU A 354 -17.76 5.29 26.53
CA LEU A 354 -18.78 4.39 25.99
C LEU A 354 -20.11 5.11 25.70
N SER A 355 -20.47 6.13 26.49
CA SER A 355 -21.69 6.92 26.28
C SER A 355 -21.67 7.79 25.03
N ASP A 356 -20.50 8.00 24.42
CA ASP A 356 -20.38 8.72 23.16
C ASP A 356 -20.66 7.81 21.95
N PHE A 357 -20.59 6.48 22.12
CA PHE A 357 -20.93 5.51 21.07
C PHE A 357 -22.43 5.21 21.03
N THR A 358 -22.96 5.01 19.82
CA THR A 358 -24.30 4.45 19.65
C THR A 358 -24.23 2.92 19.72
N LEU A 359 -24.74 2.32 20.79
CA LEU A 359 -24.87 0.87 20.93
C LEU A 359 -26.34 0.47 20.95
N THR A 360 -26.84 -0.04 19.83
CA THR A 360 -28.23 -0.49 19.67
C THR A 360 -28.34 -2.00 19.86
N LEU A 361 -29.30 -2.43 20.68
CA LEU A 361 -29.59 -3.84 20.90
C LEU A 361 -30.88 -4.23 20.18
N GLU A 362 -30.81 -5.21 19.29
CA GLU A 362 -31.94 -5.71 18.53
C GLU A 362 -32.21 -7.19 18.77
N ALA A 363 -33.43 -7.61 18.45
CA ALA A 363 -33.82 -9.01 18.51
C ALA A 363 -34.71 -9.41 17.34
N SER A 364 -34.25 -10.41 16.59
CA SER A 364 -34.96 -10.95 15.44
C SER A 364 -35.49 -12.36 15.73
N ARG A 365 -36.61 -12.69 15.06
CA ARG A 365 -37.18 -14.04 15.10
C ARG A 365 -36.89 -14.72 13.77
N VAL A 366 -36.15 -15.83 13.82
CA VAL A 366 -35.95 -16.67 12.64
C VAL A 366 -37.19 -17.55 12.46
N ARG A 367 -37.95 -17.32 11.39
CA ARG A 367 -39.14 -18.11 11.04
C ARG A 367 -38.71 -19.22 10.07
N ARG A 368 -38.86 -20.48 10.51
CA ARG A 368 -38.71 -21.68 9.66
C ARG A 368 -37.32 -21.80 9.02
N ALA A 369 -36.28 -21.94 9.84
CA ALA A 369 -34.99 -22.41 9.35
C ALA A 369 -34.94 -23.94 9.41
N THR A 370 -34.54 -24.58 8.32
CA THR A 370 -34.07 -25.97 8.29
C THR A 370 -32.83 -26.16 9.16
N ASP A 371 -32.13 -25.05 9.46
CA ASP A 371 -30.97 -24.99 10.34
C ASP A 371 -31.28 -24.24 11.66
N PRO A 372 -31.41 -24.94 12.80
CA PRO A 372 -31.62 -24.34 14.10
C PRO A 372 -30.44 -23.48 14.60
N ASP A 373 -29.24 -23.56 14.00
CA ASP A 373 -28.10 -22.72 14.38
C ASP A 373 -28.31 -21.24 14.05
N LEU A 374 -29.08 -20.92 13.02
CA LEU A 374 -29.37 -19.54 12.63
C LEU A 374 -30.15 -18.75 13.70
N GLY A 375 -30.95 -19.42 14.53
CA GLY A 375 -31.63 -18.80 15.67
C GLY A 375 -30.88 -18.94 16.99
N ARG A 376 -29.58 -19.28 16.92
CA ARG A 376 -28.67 -19.41 18.06
C ARG A 376 -27.43 -18.53 17.97
N VAL A 377 -27.50 -17.46 17.17
CA VAL A 377 -26.39 -16.53 16.96
C VAL A 377 -26.72 -15.12 17.40
N VAL A 378 -25.69 -14.37 17.76
CA VAL A 378 -25.72 -12.91 17.85
C VAL A 378 -24.80 -12.37 16.77
N SER A 379 -25.31 -11.46 15.95
CA SER A 379 -24.50 -10.72 14.97
C SER A 379 -24.22 -9.30 15.48
N VAL A 380 -23.02 -8.80 15.19
CA VAL A 380 -22.61 -7.43 15.51
C VAL A 380 -22.33 -6.69 14.21
N ASP A 381 -23.19 -5.71 13.90
CA ASP A 381 -23.00 -4.81 12.77
C ASP A 381 -22.35 -3.51 13.23
N ILE A 382 -21.46 -2.96 12.41
CA ILE A 382 -20.70 -1.75 12.71
C ILE A 382 -20.74 -0.86 11.47
N ASP A 383 -21.35 0.31 11.60
CA ASP A 383 -21.23 1.40 10.64
C ASP A 383 -20.21 2.41 11.17
N ASP A 384 -19.04 2.46 10.55
CA ASP A 384 -17.99 3.43 10.87
C ASP A 384 -18.09 4.72 10.06
N HIS A 385 -19.17 4.86 9.28
CA HIS A 385 -19.51 5.98 8.40
C HIS A 385 -18.47 6.25 7.31
N ARG A 386 -17.66 5.24 6.94
CA ARG A 386 -16.66 5.36 5.87
C ARG A 386 -17.19 4.94 4.50
N GLN A 387 -18.25 4.15 4.46
CA GLN A 387 -18.90 3.77 3.20
C GLN A 387 -20.11 4.68 2.94
N PRO A 388 -20.36 5.07 1.67
CA PRO A 388 -21.65 5.66 1.32
C PRO A 388 -22.75 4.68 1.72
N ALA A 389 -23.84 5.21 2.30
CA ALA A 389 -24.97 4.39 2.73
C ALA A 389 -25.35 3.41 1.61
N PRO A 390 -25.49 2.09 1.91
CA PRO A 390 -25.85 1.13 0.90
C PRO A 390 -27.12 1.61 0.20
N PRO A 391 -27.22 1.49 -1.14
CA PRO A 391 -28.41 1.91 -1.85
C PRO A 391 -29.60 1.21 -1.22
N VAL A 392 -30.58 2.00 -0.77
CA VAL A 392 -31.83 1.47 -0.21
C VAL A 392 -32.37 0.47 -1.23
N PRO A 393 -32.61 -0.81 -0.85
CA PRO A 393 -33.15 -1.78 -1.77
C PRO A 393 -34.46 -1.22 -2.32
N ALA A 394 -34.45 -0.86 -3.60
CA ALA A 394 -35.62 -0.35 -4.29
C ALA A 394 -36.66 -1.46 -4.23
N ARG A 395 -37.69 -1.25 -3.41
CA ARG A 395 -38.88 -2.09 -3.43
C ARG A 395 -39.40 -2.03 -4.86
N PRO A 396 -39.53 -3.15 -5.58
CA PRO A 396 -40.06 -3.11 -6.94
C PRO A 396 -41.42 -2.42 -6.88
N ALA A 397 -41.57 -1.36 -7.66
CA ALA A 397 -42.85 -0.70 -7.83
C ALA A 397 -43.86 -1.78 -8.26
N PRO A 398 -45.09 -1.79 -7.71
CA PRO A 398 -46.11 -2.71 -8.17
C PRO A 398 -46.26 -2.52 -9.68
N ALA A 399 -46.15 -3.62 -10.43
CA ALA A 399 -46.27 -3.62 -11.88
C ALA A 399 -47.55 -2.88 -12.26
N GLY A 400 -47.39 -1.73 -12.92
CA GLY A 400 -48.50 -0.97 -13.45
C GLY A 400 -49.30 -1.85 -14.40
N THR A 401 -50.62 -1.80 -14.26
CA THR A 401 -51.58 -2.45 -15.14
C THR A 401 -51.23 -2.11 -16.60
N PRO A 402 -51.11 -3.10 -17.50
CA PRO A 402 -50.80 -2.82 -18.90
C PRO A 402 -51.91 -1.95 -19.52
N PRO A 403 -51.56 -1.01 -20.42
CA PRO A 403 -52.54 -0.13 -21.02
C PRO A 403 -53.51 -0.95 -21.89
N ALA A 404 -54.79 -0.60 -21.81
CA ALA A 404 -55.82 -1.18 -22.66
C ALA A 404 -55.50 -0.87 -24.13
N THR A 405 -55.41 -1.92 -24.94
CA THR A 405 -55.42 -1.81 -26.40
C THR A 405 -56.82 -1.47 -26.87
N ASP A 406 -57.01 -0.30 -27.49
CA ASP A 406 -58.23 -0.02 -28.24
C ASP A 406 -58.21 -0.80 -29.57
N PRO A 407 -59.33 -1.40 -29.99
CA PRO A 407 -59.47 -2.10 -31.27
C PRO A 407 -59.73 -1.09 -32.43
N PRO A 408 -59.67 -1.54 -33.70
CA PRO A 408 -59.21 -0.74 -34.84
C PRO A 408 -60.13 0.39 -35.32
#